data_AF-A0A7H5F4D7-F1
#
_entry.id   AF-A0A7H5F4D7-F1
#
_cell.length_a   1.000
_cell.length_b   1.000
_cell.length_c   1.000
_cell.angle_alpha   90.00
_cell.angle_beta   90.00
_cell.angle_gamma   90.00
#
_symmetry.space_group_name_H-M   'P 1'
#
loop_
_entity.id
_entity.type
_entity.pdbx_description
1 polymer ?
#
loop_
_entity_poly.entity_id
_entity_poly.type
_entity_poly.pdbx_seq_one_letter_code
_entity_poly.pdbx_strand_id
1 'polypeptide(L)'
;MRRLLQLSLLTLMTSVFLTGCAVPIYNSVPSKIPQGSSIKVIHVNPNNPIHATLEQSVLQAGYQVISENTIVTDVPGTNIRYEARDTTIYRSERVPVVRELFEEKDSDYLLRYSYTGSPSTIHSFSASLIEPQSGAIVGTVSYECASALCGGKTVVLRQMAQRLFAQ
;
A
#
# COMPACT_ATOMS: atom_id res chain seq x y z
N MET A 1 1.75 17.99 57.80
CA MET A 1 0.91 18.11 56.59
C MET A 1 1.65 18.56 55.32
N ARG A 2 2.77 19.31 55.36
CA ARG A 2 3.47 19.76 54.14
C ARG A 2 4.17 18.68 53.30
N ARG A 3 4.58 17.55 53.90
CA ARG A 3 5.29 16.46 53.18
C ARG A 3 4.37 15.55 52.34
N LEU A 4 3.08 15.49 52.65
CA LEU A 4 2.11 14.67 51.90
C LEU A 4 1.69 15.30 50.57
N LEU A 5 1.75 16.63 50.45
CA LEU A 5 1.41 17.36 49.22
C LEU A 5 2.52 17.32 48.15
N GLN A 6 3.78 17.08 48.55
CA GLN A 6 4.89 16.98 47.60
C GLN A 6 4.98 15.60 46.92
N LEU A 7 4.57 14.52 47.60
CA LEU A 7 4.57 13.17 47.01
C LEU A 7 3.48 12.99 45.94
N SER A 8 2.31 13.60 46.12
CA SER A 8 1.20 13.54 45.16
C SER A 8 1.47 14.34 43.88
N LEU A 9 2.25 15.43 43.96
CA LEU A 9 2.63 16.21 42.78
C LEU A 9 3.71 15.50 41.94
N LEU A 10 4.63 14.77 42.59
CA LEU A 10 5.70 14.04 41.90
C LEU A 10 5.17 12.80 41.14
N THR A 11 4.13 12.16 41.68
CA THR A 11 3.46 11.01 41.04
C THR A 11 2.58 11.42 39.86
N LEU A 12 1.96 12.59 39.91
CA LEU A 12 1.17 13.12 38.78
C LEU A 12 2.06 13.52 37.58
N MET A 13 3.28 14.02 37.83
CA MET A 13 4.24 14.37 36.77
C MET A 13 4.91 13.15 36.13
N THR A 14 4.98 12.01 36.81
CA THR A 14 5.49 10.76 36.22
C THR A 14 4.44 10.00 35.41
N SER A 15 3.14 10.20 35.66
CA SER A 15 2.07 9.55 34.88
C SER A 15 1.79 10.14 33.50
N VAL A 16 2.27 11.36 33.20
CA VAL A 16 2.03 12.02 31.90
C VAL A 16 3.05 11.59 30.82
N PHE A 17 4.13 10.91 31.18
CA PHE A 17 5.14 10.42 30.22
C PHE A 17 4.90 9.00 29.68
N LEU A 18 3.82 8.34 30.09
CA LEU A 18 3.47 6.98 29.66
C LEU A 18 2.31 6.91 28.65
N THR A 19 1.87 8.04 28.09
CA THR A 19 1.13 8.01 26.82
C THR A 19 2.09 7.50 25.74
N GLY A 20 2.14 6.17 25.60
CA GLY A 20 2.97 5.49 24.62
C GLY A 20 2.65 6.00 23.23
N CYS A 21 3.53 6.84 22.69
CA CYS A 21 3.59 7.07 21.26
C CYS A 21 3.87 5.72 20.62
N ALA A 22 2.85 5.06 20.05
CA ALA A 22 3.07 3.87 19.26
C ALA A 22 3.87 4.28 18.03
N VAL A 23 5.18 4.03 18.09
CA VAL A 23 6.14 4.35 17.04
C VAL A 23 5.90 3.39 15.87
N PRO A 24 5.99 3.85 14.62
CA PRO A 24 5.84 2.97 13.48
C PRO A 24 6.94 1.89 13.46
N ILE A 25 6.55 0.64 13.22
CA ILE A 25 7.44 -0.52 13.21
C ILE A 25 7.69 -0.91 11.76
N TYR A 26 8.97 -1.14 11.42
CA TYR A 26 9.38 -1.70 10.13
C TYR A 26 10.12 -3.01 10.36
N ASN A 27 9.68 -4.07 9.68
CA ASN A 27 10.45 -5.30 9.55
C ASN A 27 10.79 -5.48 8.06
N SER A 28 12.02 -5.87 7.75
CA SER A 28 12.44 -6.04 6.36
C SER A 28 13.51 -7.10 6.22
N VAL A 29 13.38 -7.92 5.19
CA VAL A 29 14.44 -8.75 4.64
C VAL A 29 14.82 -8.13 3.30
N PRO A 30 15.95 -7.39 3.21
CA PRO A 30 16.37 -6.74 1.98
C PRO A 30 16.59 -7.76 0.86
N SER A 31 16.25 -7.35 -0.35
CA SER A 31 16.53 -8.13 -1.56
C SER A 31 17.94 -7.87 -2.05
N LYS A 32 18.62 -8.92 -2.54
CA LYS A 32 19.93 -8.82 -3.19
C LYS A 32 19.80 -8.97 -4.70
N ILE A 33 18.84 -8.27 -5.29
CA ILE A 33 18.63 -8.31 -6.73
C ILE A 33 19.61 -7.38 -7.47
N PRO A 34 20.03 -7.72 -8.70
CA PRO A 34 20.90 -6.85 -9.49
C PRO A 34 20.25 -5.50 -9.79
N GLN A 35 21.05 -4.42 -9.80
CA GLN A 35 20.55 -3.11 -10.26
C GLN A 35 20.12 -3.18 -11.73
N GLY A 36 19.05 -2.47 -12.07
CA GLY A 36 18.51 -2.42 -13.42
C GLY A 36 17.59 -3.59 -13.80
N SER A 37 17.39 -4.57 -12.90
CA SER A 37 16.37 -5.62 -13.09
C SER A 37 14.97 -5.02 -13.28
N SER A 38 14.15 -5.74 -14.04
CA SER A 38 12.77 -5.39 -14.33
C SER A 38 11.83 -5.92 -13.25
N ILE A 39 10.97 -5.06 -12.74
CA ILE A 39 10.02 -5.35 -11.66
C ILE A 39 8.61 -5.01 -12.13
N LYS A 40 7.71 -5.99 -12.10
CA LYS A 40 6.27 -5.76 -12.26
C LYS A 40 5.62 -5.64 -10.89
N VAL A 41 4.93 -4.52 -10.66
CA VAL A 41 4.19 -4.31 -9.42
C VAL A 41 2.81 -4.96 -9.57
N ILE A 42 2.42 -5.79 -8.62
CA ILE A 42 1.15 -6.53 -8.69
C ILE A 42 0.29 -6.29 -7.45
N HIS A 43 -1.00 -6.07 -7.67
CA HIS A 43 -1.99 -5.89 -6.62
C HIS A 43 -3.29 -6.61 -6.98
N VAL A 44 -4.03 -7.07 -5.98
CA VAL A 44 -5.31 -7.78 -6.19
C VAL A 44 -6.43 -6.87 -6.73
N ASN A 45 -6.35 -5.59 -6.41
CA ASN A 45 -7.26 -4.55 -6.90
C ASN A 45 -6.52 -3.68 -7.95
N PRO A 46 -6.95 -3.68 -9.23
CA PRO A 46 -6.33 -2.88 -10.29
C PRO A 46 -6.53 -1.37 -10.10
N ASN A 47 -7.59 -0.94 -9.41
CA ASN A 47 -7.87 0.47 -9.13
C ASN A 47 -7.20 0.95 -7.82
N ASN A 48 -6.05 0.39 -7.48
CA ASN A 48 -5.39 0.70 -6.22
C ASN A 48 -4.75 2.11 -6.26
N PRO A 49 -5.13 3.02 -5.32
CA PRO A 49 -4.72 4.43 -5.37
C PRO A 49 -3.25 4.68 -4.98
N ILE A 50 -2.54 3.67 -4.49
CA ILE A 50 -1.11 3.76 -4.16
C ILE A 50 -0.21 3.06 -5.19
N HIS A 51 -0.79 2.35 -6.18
CA HIS A 51 -0.06 1.56 -7.16
C HIS A 51 0.97 2.39 -7.94
N ALA A 52 0.53 3.47 -8.58
CA ALA A 52 1.42 4.37 -9.33
C ALA A 52 2.51 5.01 -8.44
N THR A 53 2.22 5.26 -7.16
CA THR A 53 3.23 5.79 -6.22
C THR A 53 4.27 4.73 -5.85
N LEU A 54 3.85 3.47 -5.77
CA LEU A 54 4.74 2.34 -5.52
C LEU A 54 5.66 2.10 -6.73
N GLU A 55 5.11 2.06 -7.94
CA GLU A 55 5.89 2.00 -9.19
C GLU A 55 6.93 3.13 -9.26
N GLN A 56 6.51 4.37 -8.98
CA GLN A 56 7.42 5.51 -8.94
C GLN A 56 8.53 5.35 -7.90
N SER A 57 8.25 4.73 -6.76
CA SER A 57 9.25 4.48 -5.71
C SER A 57 10.26 3.41 -6.13
N VAL A 58 9.83 2.39 -6.89
CA VAL A 58 10.69 1.37 -7.47
C VAL A 58 11.60 1.98 -8.56
N LEU A 59 11.04 2.82 -9.44
CA LEU A 59 11.82 3.58 -10.43
C LEU A 59 12.88 4.46 -9.75
N GLN A 60 12.52 5.16 -8.67
CA GLN A 60 13.46 5.99 -7.90
C GLN A 60 14.57 5.19 -7.22
N ALA A 61 14.36 3.89 -6.96
CA ALA A 61 15.37 3.00 -6.44
C ALA A 61 16.32 2.44 -7.52
N GLY A 62 16.12 2.80 -8.79
CA GLY A 62 17.02 2.43 -9.90
C GLY A 62 16.66 1.14 -10.64
N TYR A 63 15.42 0.65 -10.49
CA TYR A 63 14.92 -0.54 -11.19
C TYR A 63 14.00 -0.14 -12.34
N GLN A 64 13.87 -1.03 -13.33
CA GLN A 64 12.94 -0.84 -14.43
C GLN A 64 11.56 -1.30 -13.98
N VAL A 65 10.52 -0.50 -14.23
CA VAL A 65 9.14 -0.90 -13.91
C VAL A 65 8.42 -1.34 -15.17
N ILE A 66 7.82 -2.52 -15.12
CA ILE A 66 6.91 -3.02 -16.14
C ILE A 66 5.49 -2.69 -15.68
N SER A 67 4.88 -1.71 -16.34
CA SER A 67 3.52 -1.27 -16.02
C SER A 67 2.48 -2.33 -16.39
N GLU A 68 1.35 -2.28 -15.69
CA GLU A 68 0.20 -3.11 -16.02
C GLU A 68 -0.30 -2.81 -17.44
N ASN A 69 -0.55 -3.87 -18.21
CA ASN A 69 -0.99 -3.79 -19.60
C ASN A 69 -2.51 -3.75 -19.75
N THR A 70 -3.24 -3.63 -18.64
CA THR A 70 -4.71 -3.64 -18.66
C THR A 70 -5.27 -2.27 -18.30
N ILE A 71 -6.39 -1.93 -18.93
CA ILE A 71 -7.25 -0.81 -18.50
C ILE A 71 -8.57 -1.38 -18.02
N VAL A 72 -9.02 -0.90 -16.86
CA VAL A 72 -10.35 -1.18 -16.33
C VAL A 72 -11.23 0.02 -16.61
N THR A 73 -12.32 -0.19 -17.35
CA THR A 73 -13.30 0.85 -17.64
C THR A 73 -14.72 0.36 -17.40
N ASP A 74 -15.58 1.26 -16.96
CA ASP A 74 -16.99 0.97 -16.74
C ASP A 74 -17.77 1.22 -18.02
N VAL A 75 -18.30 0.17 -18.64
CA VAL A 75 -19.19 0.32 -19.81
C VAL A 75 -20.65 0.14 -19.40
N PRO A 76 -21.62 0.75 -20.09
CA PRO A 76 -23.03 0.44 -19.88
C PRO A 76 -23.26 -1.06 -20.15
N GLY A 77 -23.74 -1.78 -19.14
CA GLY A 77 -24.13 -3.18 -19.26
C GLY A 77 -25.59 -3.31 -19.69
N THR A 78 -26.48 -3.42 -18.69
CA THR A 78 -27.93 -3.59 -18.91
C THR A 78 -28.72 -2.43 -18.32
N ASN A 79 -29.85 -2.08 -18.93
CA ASN A 79 -30.80 -1.12 -18.37
C ASN A 79 -31.70 -1.84 -17.36
N ILE A 80 -31.61 -1.47 -16.08
CA ILE A 80 -32.48 -1.99 -15.04
C ILE A 80 -33.72 -1.09 -14.99
N ARG A 81 -34.90 -1.73 -15.04
CA ARG A 81 -36.21 -1.08 -14.89
C ARG A 81 -36.58 -1.03 -13.42
N TYR A 82 -36.87 0.16 -12.90
CA TYR A 82 -37.44 0.36 -11.57
C TYR A 82 -38.86 0.87 -11.72
N GLU A 83 -39.81 0.20 -11.05
CA GLU A 83 -41.18 0.68 -10.95
C GLU A 83 -41.38 1.42 -9.64
N ALA A 84 -41.68 2.71 -9.71
CA ALA A 84 -41.99 3.54 -8.56
C ALA A 84 -43.39 4.13 -8.73
N ARG A 85 -44.37 3.50 -8.07
CA ARG A 85 -45.80 3.88 -8.00
C ARG A 85 -46.50 3.98 -9.37
N ASP A 86 -46.20 5.01 -10.14
CA ASP A 86 -46.80 5.37 -11.44
C ASP A 86 -45.74 5.65 -12.52
N THR A 87 -44.45 5.62 -12.16
CA THR A 87 -43.35 5.98 -13.04
C THR A 87 -42.39 4.81 -13.23
N THR A 88 -41.98 4.57 -14.47
CA THR A 88 -40.91 3.64 -14.80
C THR A 88 -39.61 4.42 -15.00
N ILE A 89 -38.60 4.14 -14.15
CA ILE A 89 -37.27 4.74 -14.27
C ILE A 89 -36.32 3.69 -14.84
N TYR A 90 -35.62 4.04 -15.91
CA TYR A 90 -34.54 3.22 -16.46
C TYR A 90 -33.20 3.74 -15.92
N ARG A 91 -32.40 2.86 -15.32
CA ARG A 91 -31.02 3.17 -14.95
C ARG A 91 -30.10 2.18 -15.67
N SER A 92 -29.12 2.71 -16.39
CA SER A 92 -28.05 1.88 -16.95
C SER A 92 -27.11 1.46 -15.82
N GLU A 93 -27.02 0.15 -15.60
CA GLU A 93 -25.97 -0.42 -14.77
C GLU A 93 -24.65 -0.36 -15.54
N ARG A 94 -23.57 -0.01 -14.86
CA ARG A 94 -22.22 -0.05 -15.44
C ARG A 94 -21.54 -1.35 -15.00
N VAL A 95 -20.90 -2.01 -15.95
CA VAL A 95 -20.16 -3.25 -15.71
C VAL A 95 -18.68 -2.97 -15.99
N PRO A 96 -17.76 -3.39 -15.10
CA PRO A 96 -16.34 -3.22 -15.34
C PRO A 96 -15.90 -4.17 -16.46
N VAL A 97 -15.23 -3.62 -17.46
CA VAL A 97 -14.60 -4.38 -18.54
C VAL A 97 -13.10 -4.14 -18.48
N VAL A 98 -12.36 -5.24 -18.39
CA VAL A 98 -10.89 -5.25 -18.45
C VAL A 98 -10.50 -5.42 -19.92
N ARG A 99 -9.64 -4.53 -20.43
CA ARG A 99 -9.06 -4.66 -21.77
C ARG A 99 -7.54 -4.61 -21.69
N GLU A 100 -6.90 -5.54 -22.37
CA GLU A 100 -5.45 -5.49 -22.60
C GLU A 100 -5.16 -4.42 -23.65
N LEU A 101 -4.20 -3.54 -23.35
CA LEU A 101 -3.74 -2.46 -24.22
C LEU A 101 -2.56 -2.90 -25.09
N PHE A 102 -1.73 -3.80 -24.58
CA PHE A 102 -0.53 -4.33 -25.24
C PHE A 102 -0.17 -5.70 -24.67
N GLU A 103 0.68 -6.44 -25.39
CA GLU A 103 1.19 -7.74 -24.95
C GLU A 103 2.00 -7.59 -23.67
N GLU A 104 1.75 -8.49 -22.70
CA GLU A 104 2.44 -8.49 -21.43
C GLU A 104 3.93 -8.78 -21.63
N LYS A 105 4.78 -7.93 -21.04
CA LYS A 105 6.23 -8.15 -21.03
C LYS A 105 6.63 -8.96 -19.81
N ASP A 106 7.51 -9.92 -20.00
CA ASP A 106 8.15 -10.63 -18.89
C ASP A 106 8.94 -9.66 -18.01
N SER A 107 8.88 -9.90 -16.70
CA SER A 107 9.64 -9.18 -15.70
C SER A 107 10.53 -10.14 -14.92
N ASP A 108 11.72 -9.71 -14.52
CA ASP A 108 12.65 -10.50 -13.72
C ASP A 108 12.08 -10.79 -12.32
N TYR A 109 11.30 -9.83 -11.76
CA TYR A 109 10.69 -9.95 -10.44
C TYR A 109 9.26 -9.40 -10.39
N LEU A 110 8.46 -9.96 -9.49
CA LEU A 110 7.13 -9.47 -9.14
C LEU A 110 7.16 -8.84 -7.75
N LEU A 111 6.66 -7.60 -7.63
CA LEU A 111 6.47 -6.93 -6.34
C LEU A 111 5.00 -7.00 -5.95
N ARG A 112 4.64 -7.99 -5.12
CA ARG A 112 3.30 -8.11 -4.55
C ARG A 112 3.19 -7.28 -3.29
N TYR A 113 2.08 -6.56 -3.11
CA TYR A 113 1.85 -5.79 -1.89
C TYR A 113 0.40 -5.83 -1.41
N SER A 114 0.19 -5.44 -0.16
CA SER A 114 -1.10 -5.16 0.46
C SER A 114 -0.94 -4.07 1.51
N TYR A 115 -2.00 -3.30 1.74
CA TYR A 115 -1.97 -2.23 2.73
C TYR A 115 -3.36 -1.99 3.34
N THR A 116 -3.37 -1.34 4.50
CA THR A 116 -4.57 -0.78 5.11
C THR A 116 -4.40 0.72 5.34
N GLY A 117 -5.50 1.45 5.31
CA GLY A 117 -5.53 2.90 5.49
C GLY A 117 -6.23 3.62 4.36
N SER A 118 -5.97 4.91 4.25
CA SER A 118 -6.54 5.79 3.24
C SER A 118 -5.55 6.01 2.08
N PRO A 119 -5.98 6.60 0.96
CA PRO A 119 -5.07 7.03 -0.10
C PRO A 119 -4.01 8.06 0.30
N SER A 120 -4.13 8.68 1.48
CA SER A 120 -3.17 9.65 2.03
C SER A 120 -2.30 9.08 3.15
N THR A 121 -2.83 8.14 3.94
CA THR A 121 -2.19 7.61 5.14
C THR A 121 -2.22 6.08 5.13
N ILE A 122 -1.07 5.47 5.37
CA ILE A 122 -0.94 4.01 5.45
C ILE A 122 -0.84 3.63 6.93
N HIS A 123 -1.67 2.69 7.40
CA HIS A 123 -1.61 2.14 8.76
C HIS A 123 -0.79 0.85 8.81
N SER A 124 -1.03 -0.04 7.85
CA SER A 124 -0.19 -1.20 7.65
C SER A 124 0.13 -1.37 6.17
N PHE A 125 1.32 -1.90 5.89
CA PHE A 125 1.76 -2.20 4.54
C PHE A 125 2.66 -3.41 4.57
N SER A 126 2.53 -4.29 3.58
CA SER A 126 3.43 -5.42 3.38
C SER A 126 3.71 -5.57 1.91
N ALA A 127 4.98 -5.80 1.56
CA ALA A 127 5.37 -6.17 0.21
C ALA A 127 6.34 -7.35 0.23
N SER A 128 6.28 -8.13 -0.84
CA SER A 128 7.13 -9.28 -1.10
C SER A 128 7.62 -9.21 -2.53
N LEU A 129 8.93 -9.33 -2.71
CA LEU A 129 9.58 -9.43 -4.00
C LEU A 129 9.75 -10.91 -4.33
N ILE A 130 9.26 -11.31 -5.49
CA ILE A 130 9.10 -12.72 -5.88
C ILE A 130 9.80 -12.94 -7.22
N GLU A 131 10.59 -14.00 -7.31
CA GLU A 131 11.13 -14.48 -8.60
C GLU A 131 10.05 -15.30 -9.32
N PRO A 132 9.57 -14.91 -10.52
CA PRO A 132 8.41 -15.53 -11.16
C PRO A 132 8.67 -16.99 -11.56
N GLN A 133 9.90 -17.33 -11.95
CA GLN A 133 10.24 -18.67 -12.44
C GLN A 133 10.18 -19.73 -11.33
N SER A 134 10.62 -19.37 -10.13
CA SER A 134 10.69 -20.29 -8.97
C SER A 134 9.56 -20.09 -7.97
N GLY A 135 8.91 -18.91 -7.99
CA GLY A 135 7.98 -18.47 -6.94
C GLY A 135 8.66 -18.09 -5.63
N ALA A 136 10.00 -18.05 -5.59
CA ALA A 136 10.74 -17.77 -4.36
C ALA A 136 10.61 -16.30 -3.95
N ILE A 137 10.41 -16.06 -2.65
CA ILE A 137 10.43 -14.72 -2.07
C ILE A 137 11.88 -14.34 -1.80
N VAL A 138 12.39 -13.36 -2.56
CA VAL A 138 13.77 -12.88 -2.49
C VAL A 138 13.94 -11.64 -1.62
N GLY A 139 12.84 -11.05 -1.15
CA GLY A 139 12.84 -9.94 -0.19
C GLY A 139 11.45 -9.63 0.33
N THR A 140 11.37 -9.09 1.54
CA THR A 140 10.12 -8.67 2.17
C THR A 140 10.28 -7.38 2.93
N VAL A 141 9.18 -6.66 3.07
CA VAL A 141 9.10 -5.48 3.93
C VAL A 141 7.69 -5.36 4.47
N SER A 142 7.58 -5.12 5.77
CA SER A 142 6.32 -4.85 6.44
C SER A 142 6.44 -3.59 7.29
N TYR A 143 5.35 -2.86 7.36
CA TYR A 143 5.17 -1.64 8.10
C TYR A 143 3.87 -1.74 8.88
N GLU A 144 3.90 -1.34 10.15
CA GLU A 144 2.70 -1.24 10.98
C GLU A 144 2.77 0.00 11.87
N CYS A 145 1.63 0.69 11.97
CA CYS A 145 1.45 1.87 12.78
C CYS A 145 0.04 1.92 13.35
N ALA A 146 -0.04 2.00 14.68
CA ALA A 146 -1.29 1.99 15.45
C ALA A 146 -1.69 3.39 15.99
N SER A 147 -0.96 4.46 15.66
CA SER A 147 -1.18 5.80 16.21
C SER A 147 -1.60 6.84 15.17
N ALA A 148 -2.03 8.02 15.62
CA ALA A 148 -2.28 9.17 14.74
C ALA A 148 -1.00 9.71 14.05
N LEU A 149 0.18 9.18 14.40
CA LEU A 149 1.49 9.57 13.86
C LEU A 149 1.92 8.72 12.65
N CYS A 150 1.00 7.98 12.01
CA CYS A 150 1.35 7.18 10.86
C CYS A 150 1.90 8.03 9.71
N GLY A 151 2.89 7.48 9.01
CA GLY A 151 3.51 8.15 7.89
C GLY A 151 2.51 8.34 6.76
N GLY A 152 2.56 9.50 6.11
CA GLY A 152 1.87 9.67 4.84
C GLY A 152 2.38 8.66 3.81
N LYS A 153 1.54 8.25 2.85
CA LYS A 153 1.87 7.16 1.91
C LYS A 153 3.25 7.31 1.28
N THR A 154 3.63 8.53 0.89
CA THR A 154 4.89 8.79 0.18
C THR A 154 6.10 8.49 1.06
N VAL A 155 6.00 8.76 2.36
CA VAL A 155 7.06 8.46 3.33
C VAL A 155 7.20 6.96 3.50
N VAL A 156 6.08 6.26 3.70
CA VAL A 156 6.07 4.80 3.89
C VAL A 156 6.60 4.08 2.65
N LEU A 157 6.13 4.45 1.46
CA LEU A 157 6.55 3.82 0.20
C LEU A 157 8.00 4.13 -0.17
N ARG A 158 8.50 5.32 0.16
CA ARG A 158 9.94 5.62 0.02
C ARG A 158 10.79 4.79 0.99
N GLN A 159 10.40 4.71 2.26
CA GLN A 159 11.12 3.90 3.25
C GLN A 159 11.06 2.41 2.92
N MET A 160 9.95 1.95 2.35
CA MET A 160 9.80 0.61 1.80
C MET A 160 10.85 0.35 0.72
N ALA A 161 10.94 1.20 -0.30
CA ALA A 161 11.90 1.03 -1.40
C ALA A 161 13.34 1.04 -0.88
N GLN A 162 13.66 1.98 0.02
CA GLN A 162 14.97 2.05 0.66
C GLN A 162 15.33 0.78 1.44
N ARG A 163 14.37 0.17 2.16
CA ARG A 163 14.63 -1.02 2.96
C ARG A 163 14.67 -2.31 2.14
N LEU A 164 13.80 -2.42 1.15
CA LEU A 164 13.70 -3.62 0.31
C LEU A 164 14.86 -3.70 -0.69
N PHE A 165 15.36 -2.55 -1.14
CA PHE A 165 16.43 -2.46 -2.13
C PHE A 165 17.73 -1.85 -1.58
N ALA A 166 17.90 -1.81 -0.26
CA ALA A 166 19.18 -1.45 0.35
C ALA A 166 20.24 -2.48 -0.06
N GLN A 167 21.28 -2.00 -0.75
CA GLN A 167 22.48 -2.77 -1.08
C GLN A 167 23.55 -2.60 -0.02
#